data_AF-A0A8T4P1D8-F1
#
_entry.id   AF-A0A8T4P1D8-F1
#
_cell.length_a   1.000
_cell.length_b   1.000
_cell.length_c   1.000
_cell.angle_alpha   90.00
_cell.angle_beta   90.00
_cell.angle_gamma   90.00
#
_symmetry.space_group_name_H-M   'P 1'
#
loop_
_entity.id
_entity.type
_entity.pdbx_description
1 polymer ?
#
loop_
_entity_poly.entity_id
_entity_poly.type
_entity_poly.pdbx_seq_one_letter_code
_entity_poly.pdbx_strand_id
1 'polypeptide(L)'
;MEFRKVNITLPVQLFEKSKQLVEKGFYSNFSDLVRSTLRKELKGEQQLASKEDEWQRLVKEIRADLQNTELAKMSKEQIIKRLRKTREKVYDEEYG
;
A
#
# COMPACT_ATOMS: atom_id res chain seq x y z
N MET A 1 -5.00 -27.69 19.65
CA MET A 1 -5.02 -26.24 19.40
C MET A 1 -4.53 -25.58 20.69
N GLU A 2 -3.37 -24.92 20.68
CA GLU A 2 -2.86 -24.23 21.87
C GLU A 2 -3.58 -22.89 22.05
N PHE A 3 -3.99 -22.60 23.28
CA PHE A 3 -4.60 -21.33 23.64
C PHE A 3 -3.81 -20.66 24.75
N ARG A 4 -3.50 -19.38 24.58
CA ARG A 4 -2.96 -18.53 25.65
C ARG A 4 -4.06 -17.65 26.20
N LYS A 5 -4.16 -17.59 27.53
CA LYS A 5 -5.06 -16.63 28.20
C LYS A 5 -4.38 -15.27 28.22
N VAL A 6 -5.12 -14.24 27.81
CA VAL A 6 -4.65 -12.85 27.79
C VAL A 6 -5.69 -12.01 28.53
N ASN A 7 -5.22 -11.18 29.46
CA ASN A 7 -6.05 -10.18 30.11
C ASN A 7 -5.88 -8.86 29.37
N ILE A 8 -6.99 -8.22 29.01
CA ILE A 8 -7.01 -6.94 28.29
C ILE A 8 -7.80 -5.92 29.10
N THR A 9 -7.36 -4.67 29.04
CA THR A 9 -8.11 -3.54 29.61
C THR A 9 -8.74 -2.77 28.46
N LEU A 10 -10.03 -2.44 28.60
CA LEU A 10 -10.81 -1.77 27.58
C LEU A 10 -11.35 -0.43 28.10
N PRO A 11 -11.40 0.61 27.27
CA PRO A 11 -12.17 1.81 27.57
C PRO A 11 -13.63 1.46 27.87
N VAL A 12 -14.22 2.13 28.86
CA VAL A 12 -15.60 1.85 29.34
C VAL A 12 -16.61 1.88 28.19
N GLN A 13 -16.49 2.85 27.28
CA GLN A 13 -17.40 2.95 26.12
C GLN A 13 -17.33 1.72 25.19
N LEU A 14 -16.14 1.15 24.99
CA LEU A 14 -15.98 -0.05 24.16
C LEU A 14 -16.49 -1.29 24.88
N PHE A 15 -16.31 -1.36 26.20
CA PHE A 15 -16.88 -2.43 27.00
C PHE A 15 -18.42 -2.45 26.91
N GLU A 16 -19.07 -1.30 27.11
CA GLU A 16 -20.53 -1.18 27.03
C GLU A 16 -21.06 -1.54 25.64
N LYS A 17 -20.43 -1.04 24.56
CA LYS A 17 -20.81 -1.41 23.19
C LYS A 17 -20.64 -2.90 22.92
N SER A 18 -19.54 -3.49 23.40
CA SER A 18 -19.27 -4.92 23.22
C SER A 18 -20.25 -5.78 24.01
N LYS A 19 -20.62 -5.34 25.22
CA LYS A 19 -21.64 -5.98 26.06
C LYS A 19 -22.99 -6.00 25.36
N GLN A 20 -23.43 -4.87 24.78
CA GLN A 20 -24.68 -4.80 24.00
C GLN A 20 -24.69 -5.79 22.82
N LEU A 21 -23.55 -6.01 22.16
CA LEU A 21 -23.44 -6.96 21.05
C LEU A 21 -23.60 -8.42 21.51
N VAL A 22 -23.06 -8.76 22.68
CA VAL A 22 -23.24 -10.09 23.29
C VAL A 22 -24.67 -10.28 23.78
N GLU A 23 -25.25 -9.28 24.45
CA GLU A 23 -26.63 -9.34 24.96
C GLU A 23 -27.67 -9.47 23.85
N LYS A 24 -27.43 -8.85 22.69
CA LYS A 24 -28.27 -8.99 21.49
C LYS A 24 -28.07 -10.32 20.76
N GLY A 25 -27.17 -11.19 21.22
CA GLY A 25 -26.94 -12.52 20.65
C GLY A 25 -26.11 -12.52 19.37
N PHE A 26 -25.47 -11.41 18.99
CA PHE A 26 -24.56 -11.40 17.83
C PHE A 26 -23.28 -12.21 18.07
N TYR A 27 -22.90 -12.37 19.34
CA TYR A 27 -21.75 -13.15 19.77
C TYR A 27 -22.10 -13.98 21.00
N SER A 28 -21.51 -15.18 21.08
CA SER A 28 -21.78 -16.12 22.17
C SER A 28 -21.26 -15.62 23.52
N ASN A 29 -20.13 -14.90 23.51
CA ASN A 29 -19.53 -14.28 24.68
C ASN A 29 -18.49 -13.22 24.27
N PHE A 30 -17.95 -12.51 25.26
CA PHE A 30 -16.96 -11.46 25.04
C PHE A 30 -15.67 -11.96 24.39
N SER A 31 -15.22 -13.17 24.73
CA SER A 31 -14.00 -13.75 24.14
C SER A 31 -14.19 -14.10 22.67
N ASP A 32 -15.38 -14.54 22.28
CA ASP A 32 -15.75 -14.81 20.89
C ASP A 32 -15.74 -13.51 20.06
N LEU A 33 -16.36 -12.45 20.59
CA LEU A 33 -16.31 -11.11 20.02
C LEU A 33 -14.86 -10.65 19.77
N VAL A 34 -14.02 -10.64 20.81
CA VAL A 34 -12.63 -10.17 20.71
C VAL A 34 -11.82 -11.01 19.71
N ARG A 35 -11.97 -12.34 19.71
CA ARG A 35 -11.27 -13.21 18.75
C ARG A 35 -11.72 -12.94 17.31
N SER A 36 -13.01 -12.72 17.09
CA SER A 36 -13.55 -12.43 15.76
C SER A 36 -13.03 -11.10 15.22
N THR A 37 -12.99 -10.07 16.06
CA THR A 37 -12.49 -8.74 15.71
C THR A 37 -11.00 -8.80 15.43
N LEU A 38 -10.20 -9.41 16.32
CA LEU A 38 -8.76 -9.59 16.09
C LEU A 38 -8.46 -10.32 14.79
N ARG A 39 -9.21 -11.39 14.48
CA ARG A 39 -9.03 -12.11 13.21
C ARG A 39 -9.35 -11.23 12.00
N LYS A 40 -10.35 -10.35 12.10
CA LYS A 40 -10.72 -9.42 11.03
C LYS A 40 -9.64 -8.36 10.83
N GLU A 41 -9.14 -7.74 11.91
CA GLU A 41 -8.07 -6.74 11.85
C GLU A 41 -6.79 -7.34 11.29
N LEU A 42 -6.36 -8.51 11.78
CA LEU A 42 -5.17 -9.20 11.27
C LEU A 42 -5.27 -9.55 9.79
N LYS A 43 -6.45 -9.95 9.30
CA LYS A 43 -6.68 -10.16 7.86
C LYS A 43 -6.56 -8.86 7.06
N GLY A 44 -7.09 -7.75 7.61
CA GLY A 44 -6.96 -6.43 6.99
C GLY A 44 -5.51 -5.98 6.89
N GLU A 45 -4.75 -6.09 7.98
CA GLU A 45 -3.31 -5.77 8.00
C GLU A 45 -2.51 -6.67 7.05
N GLN A 46 -2.79 -7.96 7.01
CA GLN A 46 -2.10 -8.88 6.10
C GLN A 46 -2.35 -8.54 4.63
N GLN A 47 -3.56 -8.10 4.28
CA GLN A 47 -3.87 -7.61 2.94
C GLN A 47 -3.13 -6.31 2.61
N LEU A 48 -3.00 -5.40 3.58
CA LEU A 48 -2.26 -4.15 3.41
C LEU A 48 -0.76 -4.41 3.25
N ALA A 49 -0.19 -5.28 4.09
CA ALA A 49 1.22 -5.69 4.00
C ALA A 49 1.54 -6.37 2.66
N SER A 50 0.63 -7.22 2.16
CA SER A 50 0.79 -7.88 0.86
C SER A 50 0.79 -6.88 -0.31
N LYS A 51 -0.02 -5.81 -0.21
CA LYS A 51 -0.04 -4.72 -1.20
C LYS A 51 1.19 -3.81 -1.10
N GLU A 52 1.77 -3.66 0.08
CA GLU A 52 3.00 -2.90 0.27
C GLU A 52 4.18 -3.57 -0.43
N ASP A 53 4.26 -4.91 -0.39
CA ASP A 53 5.27 -5.67 -1.14
C ASP A 53 5.09 -5.51 -2.67
N GLU A 54 3.86 -5.52 -3.16
CA GLU A 54 3.55 -5.26 -4.57
C GLU A 54 3.93 -3.84 -4.99
N TRP A 55 3.63 -2.84 -4.15
CA TRP A 55 4.00 -1.46 -4.40
C TRP A 55 5.53 -1.27 -4.46
N GLN A 56 6.26 -1.88 -3.52
CA GLN A 56 7.73 -1.85 -3.52
C GLN A 56 8.33 -2.52 -4.75
N ARG A 57 7.72 -3.59 -5.26
CA ARG A 57 8.12 -4.23 -6.53
C ARG A 57 7.88 -3.31 -7.72
N LEU A 58 6.70 -2.72 -7.85
CA LEU A 58 6.38 -1.80 -8.95
C LEU A 58 7.29 -0.58 -8.96
N VAL A 59 7.59 0.00 -7.79
CA VAL A 59 8.54 1.13 -7.68
C VAL A 59 9.95 0.73 -8.12
N LYS A 60 10.39 -0.49 -7.80
CA LYS A 60 11.69 -1.02 -8.28
C LYS A 60 11.70 -1.21 -9.80
N GLU A 61 10.63 -1.76 -10.38
CA GLU A 61 10.50 -1.94 -11.83
C GLU A 61 10.52 -0.60 -12.56
N ILE A 62 9.71 0.36 -12.14
CA ILE A 62 9.68 1.72 -12.73
C ILE A 62 11.07 2.39 -12.63
N ARG A 63 11.77 2.23 -11.50
CA ARG A 63 13.12 2.76 -11.33
C ARG A 63 14.13 2.08 -12.26
N ALA A 64 14.05 0.77 -12.43
CA ALA A 64 14.90 0.03 -13.34
C ALA A 64 14.65 0.45 -14.80
N ASP A 65 13.39 0.62 -15.19
CA ASP A 65 13.02 1.08 -16.53
C ASP A 65 13.54 2.50 -16.79
N LEU A 66 13.38 3.41 -15.82
CA LEU A 66 13.95 4.76 -15.88
C LEU A 66 15.47 4.74 -16.05
N GLN A 67 16.19 3.89 -15.32
CA GLN A 67 17.64 3.73 -15.46
C GLN A 67 18.06 3.07 -16.78
N ASN A 68 17.19 2.24 -17.35
CA ASN A 68 17.44 1.54 -18.61
C ASN A 68 17.10 2.38 -19.85
N THR A 69 16.35 3.47 -19.71
CA THR A 69 16.10 4.41 -20.81
C THR A 69 17.41 4.94 -21.39
N GLU A 70 17.48 5.08 -22.73
CA GLU A 70 18.64 5.65 -23.41
C GLU A 70 19.03 7.03 -22.83
N LEU A 71 18.03 7.81 -22.40
CA LEU A 71 18.23 9.13 -21.78
C LEU A 71 19.00 9.06 -20.46
N ALA A 72 18.81 8.01 -19.66
CA ALA A 72 19.57 7.83 -18.42
C ALA A 72 21.03 7.42 -18.64
N LYS A 73 21.34 6.87 -19.83
CA LYS A 73 22.70 6.48 -20.25
C LYS A 73 23.43 7.60 -20.99
N MET A 74 22.73 8.68 -21.37
CA MET A 74 23.30 9.82 -22.09
C MET A 74 23.82 10.87 -21.11
N SER A 75 24.96 11.49 -21.43
CA SER A 75 25.45 12.63 -20.66
C SER A 75 24.52 13.84 -20.83
N LYS A 76 24.53 14.78 -19.88
CA LYS A 76 23.72 16.03 -19.96
C LYS A 76 23.91 16.75 -21.30
N GLU A 77 25.13 16.79 -21.83
CA GLU A 77 25.46 17.41 -23.11
C GLU A 77 24.81 16.69 -24.29
N GLN A 78 24.79 15.36 -24.28
CA GLN A 78 24.15 14.55 -25.32
C GLN A 78 22.62 14.71 -25.31
N ILE A 79 22.02 14.81 -24.11
CA ILE A 79 20.58 15.08 -23.96
C ILE A 79 20.24 16.47 -24.53
N ILE A 80 21.00 17.51 -24.18
CA ILE A 80 20.80 18.87 -24.69
C ILE A 80 20.94 18.92 -26.23
N LYS A 81 21.94 18.23 -26.79
CA LYS A 81 22.14 18.15 -28.25
C LYS A 81 20.97 17.46 -28.95
N ARG A 82 20.42 16.38 -28.36
CA ARG A 82 19.23 15.68 -28.89
C ARG A 82 18.00 16.58 -28.84
N LEU A 83 17.77 17.29 -27.72
CA LEU A 83 16.65 18.23 -27.58
C LEU A 83 16.70 19.37 -28.60
N ARG A 84 17.87 19.94 -28.87
CA ARG A 84 18.04 20.97 -29.90
C ARG A 84 17.69 20.44 -31.29
N LYS A 85 18.17 19.25 -31.64
CA LYS A 85 17.88 18.59 -32.93
C LYS A 85 16.40 18.25 -33.09
N THR A 86 15.74 17.81 -32.01
CA THR A 86 14.29 17.57 -32.03
C THR A 86 13.52 18.87 -32.18
N ARG A 87 13.93 19.95 -31.49
CA ARG A 87 13.31 21.27 -31.61
C ARG A 87 13.40 21.82 -33.04
N GLU A 88 14.57 21.70 -33.67
CA GLU A 88 14.76 22.13 -35.07
C GLU A 88 13.85 21.36 -36.03
N LYS A 89 13.74 20.03 -35.88
CA LYS A 89 12.82 19.23 -36.68
C LYS A 89 11.35 19.64 -36.52
N VAL A 90 10.89 19.83 -35.29
CA VAL A 90 9.51 20.26 -35.03
C VAL A 90 9.26 21.66 -35.61
N TYR A 91 10.24 22.55 -35.49
CA TYR A 91 10.14 23.89 -36.07
C TYR A 91 10.06 23.85 -37.60
N ASP A 92 10.89 23.04 -38.25
CA ASP A 92 10.87 22.86 -39.71
C ASP A 92 9.58 22.18 -40.19
N GLU A 93 9.00 21.27 -39.40
CA GLU A 93 7.73 20.60 -39.72
C GLU A 93 6.50 21.51 -39.53
N GLU A 94 6.52 22.42 -38.55
CA GLU A 94 5.40 23.32 -38.26
C GLU A 94 5.48 24.68 -38.96
N TYR A 95 6.69 25.16 -39.30
CA TYR A 95 6.92 26.53 -39.77
C TYR A 95 7.88 26.64 -40.97
N GLY A 96 8.41 25.53 -41.49
CA GLY A 96 9.25 25.48 -42.71
C GLY A 96 8.45 25.25 -43.97
#